data_AF-A0A2G3A0K4-F1
#
_entry.id   AF-A0A2G3A0K4-F1
#
_cell.length_a   1.000
_cell.length_b   1.000
_cell.length_c   1.000
_cell.angle_alpha   90.00
_cell.angle_beta   90.00
_cell.angle_gamma   90.00
#
_symmetry.space_group_name_H-M   'P 1'
#
loop_
_entity.id
_entity.type
_entity.pdbx_description
1 polymer ?
#
loop_
_entity_poly.entity_id
_entity_poly.type
_entity_poly.pdbx_seq_one_letter_code
_entity_poly.pdbx_strand_id
1 'polypeptide(L)'
;MALRNDSGDKTREVLADAQAHIWNHTFNFINSMSLKCAIQLGIPDIIHSHGRPMTLSDLANALPINNNNAKIQDCIYRLMRILIHAGFLRQTNINEEPEEEGFHLLQFHVFS
;
A
#
# COMPACT_ATOMS: atom_id res chain seq x y z
N MET A 1 44.17 -0.17 -13.75
CA MET A 1 43.29 -1.35 -13.63
C MET A 1 42.98 -1.52 -12.14
N ALA A 2 41.83 -1.04 -11.67
CA ALA A 2 41.50 -1.11 -10.24
C ALA A 2 41.08 -2.54 -9.89
N LEU A 3 41.73 -3.15 -8.89
CA LEU A 3 41.36 -4.46 -8.37
C LEU A 3 40.01 -4.33 -7.67
N ARG A 4 38.95 -4.84 -8.30
CA ARG A 4 37.61 -4.89 -7.72
C ARG A 4 37.67 -5.76 -6.47
N ASN A 5 37.37 -5.17 -5.31
CA ASN A 5 37.35 -5.84 -4.01
C ASN A 5 36.09 -6.74 -3.90
N ASP A 6 36.08 -7.81 -4.70
CA ASP A 6 34.96 -8.72 -4.93
C ASP A 6 34.46 -9.42 -3.65
N SER A 7 35.34 -9.66 -2.69
CA SER A 7 34.99 -10.24 -1.38
C SER A 7 34.26 -9.25 -0.47
N GLY A 8 34.67 -7.98 -0.49
CA GLY A 8 34.05 -6.92 0.30
C GLY A 8 32.64 -6.57 -0.17
N ASP A 9 32.40 -6.62 -1.47
CA ASP A 9 31.11 -6.31 -2.08
C ASP A 9 30.05 -7.37 -1.77
N LYS A 10 30.39 -8.65 -1.94
CA LYS A 10 29.52 -9.79 -1.59
C LYS A 10 29.13 -9.82 -0.12
N THR A 11 30.05 -9.43 0.77
CA THR A 11 29.77 -9.39 2.21
C THR A 11 28.74 -8.31 2.54
N ARG A 12 28.78 -7.17 1.85
CA ARG A 12 27.83 -6.07 2.05
C ARG A 12 26.43 -6.44 1.53
N GLU A 13 26.36 -7.12 0.38
CA GLU A 13 25.12 -7.62 -0.19
C GLU A 13 24.42 -8.60 0.76
N VAL A 14 25.15 -9.61 1.24
CA VAL A 14 24.60 -10.60 2.21
C VAL A 14 24.11 -9.94 3.50
N LEU A 15 24.85 -8.95 4.01
CA LEU A 15 24.42 -8.20 5.21
C LEU A 15 23.17 -7.35 4.94
N ALA A 16 23.07 -6.72 3.76
CA ALA A 16 21.90 -5.95 3.38
C ALA A 16 20.65 -6.83 3.24
N ASP A 17 20.79 -8.00 2.62
CA ASP A 17 19.70 -8.97 2.48
C ASP A 17 19.25 -9.52 3.84
N ALA A 18 20.20 -9.86 4.72
CA ALA A 18 19.89 -10.32 6.07
C ALA A 18 19.16 -9.23 6.88
N GLN A 19 19.58 -7.97 6.76
CA GLN A 19 18.90 -6.84 7.39
C GLN A 19 17.49 -6.66 6.82
N ALA A 20 17.33 -6.69 5.50
CA ALA A 20 16.02 -6.60 4.85
C ALA A 20 15.08 -7.73 5.32
N HIS A 21 15.59 -8.95 5.42
CA HIS A 21 14.82 -10.10 5.90
C HIS A 21 14.35 -9.92 7.35
N ILE A 22 15.23 -9.44 8.24
CA ILE A 22 14.87 -9.14 9.63
C ILE A 22 13.82 -8.02 9.68
N TRP A 23 14.04 -6.91 8.96
CA TRP A 23 13.11 -5.78 8.93
C TRP A 23 11.74 -6.19 8.41
N ASN A 24 11.67 -6.99 7.35
CA ASN A 24 10.41 -7.51 6.82
C ASN A 24 9.67 -8.34 7.87
N HIS A 25 10.37 -9.20 8.61
CA HIS A 25 9.75 -9.99 9.67
C HIS A 25 9.26 -9.10 10.83
N THR A 26 10.10 -8.17 11.30
CA THR A 26 9.78 -7.22 12.36
C THR A 26 8.58 -6.35 12.02
N PHE A 27 8.44 -5.92 10.77
CA PHE A 27 7.37 -5.03 10.32
C PHE A 27 6.17 -5.73 9.68
N ASN A 28 6.18 -7.07 9.54
CA ASN A 28 5.08 -7.79 8.91
C ASN A 28 3.73 -7.58 9.63
N PHE A 29 3.74 -7.27 10.94
CA PHE A 29 2.52 -6.93 11.68
C PHE A 29 1.82 -5.67 11.12
N ILE A 30 2.55 -4.75 10.47
CA ILE A 30 1.99 -3.54 9.87
C ILE A 30 0.96 -3.94 8.82
N ASN A 31 1.28 -4.91 7.95
CA ASN A 31 0.33 -5.38 6.92
C ASN A 31 -0.97 -5.89 7.55
N SER A 32 -0.87 -6.71 8.61
CA SER A 32 -2.04 -7.24 9.32
C SER A 32 -2.86 -6.15 10.02
N MET A 33 -2.21 -5.18 10.67
CA MET A 33 -2.89 -4.08 11.34
C MET A 33 -3.51 -3.10 10.35
N SER A 34 -2.85 -2.83 9.23
CA SER A 34 -3.37 -2.04 8.12
C SER A 34 -4.59 -2.71 7.49
N LEU A 35 -4.53 -4.02 7.22
CA LEU A 35 -5.67 -4.77 6.70
C LEU A 35 -6.86 -4.75 7.67
N LYS A 36 -6.59 -4.98 8.96
CA LYS A 36 -7.62 -4.89 10.00
C LYS A 36 -8.27 -3.50 10.03
N CYS A 37 -7.46 -2.44 9.96
CA CYS A 37 -7.94 -1.06 9.91
C CYS A 37 -8.84 -0.82 8.68
N ALA A 38 -8.42 -1.28 7.50
CA ALA A 38 -9.19 -1.13 6.27
C ALA A 38 -10.57 -1.80 6.34
N ILE A 39 -10.63 -3.01 6.92
CA ILE A 39 -11.88 -3.73 7.16
C ILE A 39 -12.76 -2.99 8.16
N GLN A 40 -12.20 -2.53 9.29
CA GLN A 40 -12.96 -1.79 10.31
C GLN A 40 -13.51 -0.46 9.80
N LEU A 41 -12.81 0.17 8.86
CA LEU A 41 -13.25 1.40 8.20
C LEU A 41 -14.25 1.14 7.06
N GLY A 42 -14.53 -0.12 6.71
CA GLY A 42 -15.43 -0.47 5.60
C GLY A 42 -14.88 -0.09 4.22
N ILE A 43 -13.56 0.11 4.08
CA ILE A 43 -12.93 0.51 2.81
C ILE A 43 -13.26 -0.46 1.67
N PRO A 44 -13.22 -1.80 1.86
CA PRO A 44 -13.60 -2.73 0.80
C PRO A 44 -15.03 -2.51 0.29
N ASP A 45 -15.98 -2.34 1.20
CA ASP A 45 -17.40 -2.15 0.85
C ASP A 45 -17.64 -0.79 0.16
N ILE A 46 -16.93 0.26 0.60
CA ILE A 46 -16.97 1.59 -0.02
C ILE A 46 -16.45 1.53 -1.46
N ILE A 47 -15.29 0.90 -1.68
CA ILE A 47 -14.73 0.75 -3.04
C ILE A 47 -15.63 -0.13 -3.90
N HIS A 48 -16.14 -1.23 -3.35
CA HIS A 48 -17.01 -2.15 -4.09
C HIS A 48 -18.34 -1.49 -4.51
N SER A 49 -18.99 -0.77 -3.60
CA SER A 49 -20.28 -0.10 -3.87
C SER A 49 -20.14 1.08 -4.84
N HIS A 50 -18.96 1.70 -4.94
CA HIS A 50 -18.70 2.77 -5.90
C HIS A 50 -18.65 2.29 -7.37
N GLY A 51 -18.34 1.01 -7.61
CA GLY A 51 -18.41 0.36 -8.93
C GLY A 51 -17.36 0.79 -9.96
N ARG A 52 -16.48 1.73 -9.64
CA ARG A 52 -15.39 2.25 -10.49
C ARG A 52 -14.17 2.63 -9.64
N PRO A 53 -12.99 2.92 -10.21
CA PRO A 53 -11.84 3.31 -9.41
C PRO A 53 -12.18 4.54 -8.58
N MET A 54 -11.86 4.50 -7.29
CA MET A 54 -12.18 5.58 -6.35
C MET A 54 -10.94 6.44 -6.12
N THR A 55 -11.08 7.77 -6.21
CA THR A 55 -9.99 8.70 -5.87
C THR A 55 -9.74 8.73 -4.36
N LEU A 56 -8.57 9.22 -3.94
CA LEU A 56 -8.27 9.43 -2.51
C LEU A 56 -9.27 10.38 -1.85
N SER A 57 -9.65 11.46 -2.54
CA SER A 57 -10.59 12.46 -2.05
C SER A 57 -11.97 11.86 -1.84
N ASP A 58 -12.47 11.09 -2.81
CA ASP A 58 -13.77 10.42 -2.71
C ASP A 58 -13.79 9.40 -1.57
N LEU A 59 -12.70 8.62 -1.44
CA LEU A 59 -12.56 7.68 -0.35
C LEU A 59 -12.55 8.37 1.02
N ALA A 60 -11.80 9.46 1.16
CA ALA A 60 -11.75 10.23 2.40
C ALA A 60 -13.13 10.83 2.77
N ASN A 61 -13.89 11.28 1.78
CA ASN A 61 -15.25 11.82 1.98
C ASN A 61 -16.29 10.74 2.30
N ALA A 62 -16.11 9.52 1.78
CA ALA A 62 -17.02 8.40 2.04
C ALA A 62 -16.85 7.78 3.44
N LEU A 63 -15.69 8.01 4.07
CA LEU A 63 -15.42 7.49 5.41
C LEU A 63 -16.16 8.32 6.49
N PRO A 64 -16.84 7.68 7.45
CA PRO A 64 -17.60 8.36 8.49
C PRO A 64 -16.70 8.90 9.62
N ILE A 65 -15.74 9.77 9.29
CA ILE A 65 -14.74 10.30 10.24
C ILE A 65 -14.89 11.83 10.34
N ASN A 66 -15.21 12.32 11.54
CA ASN A 66 -15.51 13.73 11.81
C ASN A 66 -14.26 14.59 12.12
N ASN A 67 -13.19 14.52 11.32
CA ASN A 67 -11.95 15.26 11.63
C ASN A 67 -11.38 16.02 10.43
N ASN A 68 -10.41 16.91 10.69
CA ASN A 68 -9.71 17.75 9.71
C ASN A 68 -9.33 16.99 8.42
N ASN A 69 -10.01 17.32 7.32
CA ASN A 69 -9.94 16.60 6.05
C ASN A 69 -8.51 16.32 5.56
N ALA A 70 -7.58 17.27 5.72
CA ALA A 70 -6.20 17.13 5.24
C ALA A 70 -5.40 16.02 5.96
N LYS A 71 -5.56 15.88 7.28
CA LYS A 71 -4.83 14.85 8.04
C LYS A 71 -5.40 13.47 7.78
N ILE A 72 -6.72 13.35 7.63
CA ILE A 72 -7.38 12.10 7.24
C ILE A 72 -6.86 11.66 5.88
N GLN A 73 -6.85 12.56 4.89
CA GLN A 73 -6.40 12.23 3.55
C GLN A 73 -4.97 11.69 3.54
N ASP A 74 -4.02 12.29 4.29
CA ASP A 74 -2.65 11.75 4.41
C ASP A 74 -2.63 10.37 5.10
N CYS A 75 -3.40 10.16 6.16
CA CYS A 75 -3.49 8.86 6.82
C CYS A 75 -4.07 7.78 5.91
N ILE A 76 -5.14 8.09 5.18
CA ILE A 76 -5.77 7.17 4.23
C ILE A 76 -4.81 6.89 3.07
N TYR A 77 -4.14 7.90 2.52
CA TYR A 77 -3.14 7.71 1.47
C TYR A 77 -2.06 6.71 1.87
N ARG A 78 -1.48 6.88 3.07
CA ARG A 78 -0.47 5.95 3.60
C ARG A 78 -1.03 4.54 3.79
N LEU A 79 -2.24 4.42 4.31
CA LEU A 79 -2.92 3.14 4.49
C LEU A 79 -3.11 2.44 3.14
N MET A 80 -3.63 3.16 2.14
CA MET A 80 -3.87 2.65 0.80
C MET A 80 -2.57 2.18 0.14
N ARG A 81 -1.48 2.94 0.28
CA ARG A 81 -0.16 2.51 -0.21
C ARG A 81 0.31 1.20 0.41
N ILE A 82 0.14 1.02 1.72
CA ILE A 82 0.50 -0.25 2.38
C ILE A 82 -0.34 -1.40 1.81
N LEU A 83 -1.65 -1.21 1.65
CA LEU A 83 -2.55 -2.23 1.11
C LEU A 83 -2.28 -2.57 -0.36
N ILE A 84 -1.85 -1.59 -1.17
CA ILE A 84 -1.42 -1.82 -2.55
C ILE A 84 -0.14 -2.67 -2.55
N HIS A 85 0.87 -2.26 -1.78
CA HIS A 85 2.13 -3.00 -1.70
C HIS A 85 1.95 -4.41 -1.13
N ALA A 86 0.97 -4.61 -0.24
CA ALA A 86 0.61 -5.92 0.30
C ALA A 86 -0.26 -6.76 -0.66
N GLY A 87 -0.68 -6.22 -1.81
CA GLY A 87 -1.45 -6.96 -2.81
C GLY A 87 -2.94 -7.12 -2.51
N PHE A 88 -3.53 -6.24 -1.70
CA PHE A 88 -4.99 -6.22 -1.46
C PHE A 88 -5.73 -5.26 -2.40
N LEU A 89 -5.04 -4.20 -2.84
CA LEU A 89 -5.58 -3.17 -3.71
C LEU A 89 -4.71 -2.99 -4.96
N ARG A 90 -5.32 -2.51 -6.02
CA ARG A 90 -4.65 -2.06 -7.24
C ARG A 90 -4.87 -0.56 -7.41
N GLN A 91 -3.79 0.13 -7.79
CA GLN A 91 -3.83 1.52 -8.23
C GLN A 91 -4.06 1.58 -9.74
N THR A 92 -4.90 2.50 -10.19
CA THR A 92 -5.21 2.73 -11.61
C THR A 92 -5.25 4.22 -11.89
N ASN A 93 -4.68 4.67 -13.01
CA ASN A 93 -4.81 6.06 -13.44
C ASN A 93 -6.24 6.29 -13.93
N ILE A 94 -6.97 7.23 -13.31
CA ILE A 94 -8.38 7.46 -13.62
C ILE A 94 -8.55 8.49 -14.75
N ASN A 95 -7.49 9.26 -15.05
CA ASN A 95 -7.42 10.21 -16.17
C ASN A 95 -6.08 10.08 -16.91
N GLU A 96 -5.98 10.60 -18.14
CA GLU A 96 -4.69 10.78 -18.85
C GLU A 96 -3.78 11.82 -18.18
N GLU A 97 -4.30 12.50 -17.15
CA GLU A 97 -3.56 13.37 -16.22
C GLU A 97 -2.95 12.52 -15.08
N PRO A 98 -1.62 12.54 -14.89
CA PRO A 98 -0.91 11.68 -13.93
C PRO A 98 -1.20 11.99 -12.45
N GLU A 99 -2.07 12.96 -12.14
CA GLU A 99 -2.32 13.45 -10.79
C GLU A 99 -3.54 12.78 -10.11
N GLU A 100 -4.39 12.06 -10.85
CA GLU A 100 -5.55 11.35 -10.28
C GLU A 100 -5.37 9.83 -10.28
N GLU A 101 -4.90 9.33 -9.14
CA GLU A 101 -4.76 7.91 -8.85
C GLU A 101 -6.06 7.35 -8.23
N GLY A 102 -6.51 6.22 -8.76
CA GLY A 102 -7.70 5.50 -8.31
C GLY A 102 -7.40 4.16 -7.69
N PHE A 103 -8.26 3.73 -6.77
CA PHE A 103 -8.12 2.48 -6.04
C PHE A 103 -9.20 1.48 -6.45
N HIS A 104 -8.77 0.23 -6.64
CA HIS A 104 -9.62 -0.92 -6.90
C HIS A 104 -9.25 -2.11 -6.01
N LEU A 105 -10.25 -2.89 -5.61
CA LEU A 105 -10.00 -4.19 -4.98
C LEU A 105 -9.39 -5.14 -6.00
N LEU A 106 -8.35 -5.87 -5.60
CA LEU A 106 -7.92 -7.03 -6.37
C LEU A 106 -9.01 -8.09 -6.23
N GLN A 107 -9.64 -8.44 -7.36
CA GLN A 107 -10.50 -9.60 -7.42
C GLN A 107 -9.58 -10.79 -7.09
N PHE A 108 -9.78 -11.43 -5.94
CA PHE A 108 -9.17 -12.71 -5.63
C PHE A 108 -9.71 -13.71 -6.67
N HIS A 109 -9.16 -13.69 -7.89
CA HIS A 109 -9.18 -14.86 -8.75
C HIS A 109 -8.34 -15.89 -8.00
N VAL A 110 -9.08 -16.67 -7.20
CA VAL A 110 -8.82 -18.02 -6.74
C VAL A 110 -7.42 -18.50 -7.08
N PHE A 111 -6.62 -18.79 -6.05
CA PHE A 111 -5.51 -19.74 -6.17
C PHE A 111 -5.93 -20.91 -7.09
N SER A 112 -5.42 -20.94 -8.32
CA SER A 112 -5.49 -22.07 -9.24
C SER A 112 -4.10 -22.34 -9.78
#